data_AF-A0A520HC23-F1
#
_entry.id   AF-A0A520HC23-F1
#
_cell.length_a   1.000
_cell.length_b   1.000
_cell.length_c   1.000
_cell.angle_alpha   90.00
_cell.angle_beta   90.00
_cell.angle_gamma   90.00
#
_symmetry.space_group_name_H-M   'P 1'
#
loop_
_entity.id
_entity.type
_entity.pdbx_description
1 polymer ?
#
loop_
_entity_poly.entity_id
_entity_poly.type
_entity_poly.pdbx_seq_one_letter_code
_entity_poly.pdbx_strand_id
1 'polypeptide(L)'
;MKFILLPPSSLNDEFEFEASLKIALQEYKTNLGDDVYLAATRFYQGDDQKYLYRLDQLARRLNMPLVATNDVHYHEAARRQLQDVVTCIREKKTIYTAGFLLHPNAERYLKSSEEMERLFIKYPDALDRTKEISEACTFSLDELKYEYPEELTTGGRTAQEEIVYLAWEGAREHFPGVIPDKIRNAINHELRFIEEMNYAAYFLTVHDIVRFARSRNILCQGRGSAANSTVCFCLGITSVNPTKFDLLFERFISSARNEPPDIDVDFEHERREEVIQYIYQKYGRDRAAIVATVTQQHQKGSIRDVGKAMGLSVDTLNRLSGSLWEFTDEWFEGKRIEEQGLNPDDQHLRKVLQLTRDFMGFPRQLGQHTGGFVITRGKLTDLCPIFHAR
;
A
#
# COMPACT_ATOMS: atom_id res chain seq x y z
N MET A 1 -13.36 -18.97 -7.45
CA MET A 1 -13.01 -17.54 -7.53
C MET A 1 -13.92 -16.93 -8.57
N LYS A 2 -14.68 -15.87 -8.26
CA LYS A 2 -15.61 -15.25 -9.20
C LYS A 2 -14.88 -14.16 -10.00
N PHE A 3 -15.17 -14.05 -11.29
CA PHE A 3 -14.52 -13.11 -12.20
C PHE A 3 -15.55 -12.21 -12.87
N ILE A 4 -15.28 -10.91 -12.89
CA ILE A 4 -16.09 -9.94 -13.61
C ILE A 4 -15.29 -9.43 -14.80
N LEU A 5 -15.76 -9.68 -16.01
CA LEU A 5 -15.16 -9.13 -17.21
C LEU A 5 -15.74 -7.75 -17.50
N LEU A 6 -14.86 -6.80 -17.81
CA LEU A 6 -15.22 -5.42 -18.11
C LEU A 6 -15.29 -5.24 -19.64
N PRO A 7 -16.49 -5.26 -20.25
CA PRO A 7 -16.63 -4.97 -21.67
C PRO A 7 -16.24 -3.51 -21.98
N PRO A 8 -15.91 -3.18 -23.25
CA PRO A 8 -15.70 -1.79 -23.66
C PRO A 8 -16.97 -0.97 -23.40
N SER A 9 -16.79 0.35 -23.21
CA SER A 9 -17.87 1.27 -22.86
C SER A 9 -18.71 1.76 -24.05
N SER A 10 -18.36 1.40 -25.28
CA SER A 10 -19.04 1.83 -26.50
C SER A 10 -19.30 0.67 -27.45
N LEU A 11 -20.36 0.79 -28.24
CA LEU A 11 -20.61 -0.05 -29.42
C LEU A 11 -19.94 0.55 -30.66
N ASN A 12 -19.79 -0.24 -31.71
CA ASN A 12 -19.42 0.27 -33.03
C ASN A 12 -20.60 0.99 -33.72
N ASP A 13 -20.37 1.55 -34.91
CA ASP A 13 -21.39 2.30 -35.67
C ASP A 13 -22.64 1.48 -36.03
N GLU A 14 -22.54 0.14 -36.00
CA GLU A 14 -23.65 -0.80 -36.23
C GLU A 14 -24.39 -1.17 -34.94
N PHE A 15 -24.05 -0.55 -33.81
CA PHE A 15 -24.54 -0.89 -32.48
C PHE A 15 -24.28 -2.35 -32.10
N GLU A 16 -23.07 -2.83 -32.40
CA GLU A 16 -22.57 -4.16 -32.06
C GLU A 16 -21.25 -4.10 -31.29
N PHE A 17 -20.98 -5.16 -30.51
CA PHE A 17 -19.65 -5.39 -29.97
C PHE A 17 -18.74 -5.99 -31.04
N GLU A 18 -17.48 -5.55 -31.02
CA GLU A 18 -16.41 -6.05 -31.87
C GLU A 18 -16.30 -7.58 -31.81
N ALA A 19 -15.95 -8.20 -32.94
CA ALA A 19 -15.80 -9.65 -33.03
C ALA A 19 -14.68 -10.16 -32.12
N SER A 20 -13.61 -9.37 -31.93
CA SER A 20 -12.50 -9.67 -31.03
C SER A 20 -12.96 -9.85 -29.58
N LEU A 21 -13.88 -9.00 -29.10
CA LEU A 21 -14.47 -9.15 -27.77
C LEU A 21 -15.22 -10.48 -27.65
N LYS A 22 -16.06 -10.81 -28.63
CA LYS A 22 -16.86 -12.04 -28.63
C LYS A 22 -15.95 -13.29 -28.56
N ILE A 23 -14.82 -13.28 -29.28
CA ILE A 23 -13.80 -14.34 -29.24
C ILE A 23 -13.17 -14.43 -27.84
N ALA A 24 -12.72 -13.29 -27.29
CA ALA A 24 -12.11 -13.25 -25.96
C ALA A 24 -13.07 -13.72 -24.86
N LEU A 25 -14.34 -13.31 -24.91
CA LEU A 25 -15.35 -13.76 -23.94
C LEU A 25 -15.58 -15.27 -24.02
N GLN A 26 -15.60 -15.85 -25.23
CA GLN A 26 -15.73 -17.29 -25.40
C GLN A 26 -14.52 -18.04 -24.84
N GLU A 27 -13.32 -17.51 -25.05
CA GLU A 27 -12.08 -18.06 -24.46
C GLU A 27 -12.13 -18.01 -22.94
N TYR A 28 -12.49 -16.88 -22.34
CA TYR A 28 -12.66 -16.78 -20.89
C TYR A 28 -13.73 -17.71 -20.36
N LYS A 29 -14.88 -17.80 -21.03
CA LYS A 29 -15.95 -18.73 -20.64
C LYS A 29 -15.48 -20.18 -20.66
N THR A 30 -14.69 -20.56 -21.66
CA THR A 30 -14.15 -21.92 -21.80
C THR A 30 -13.18 -22.27 -20.67
N ASN A 31 -12.30 -21.33 -20.30
CA ASN A 31 -11.26 -21.58 -19.31
C ASN A 31 -11.72 -21.39 -17.86
N LEU A 32 -12.67 -20.49 -17.61
CA LEU A 32 -13.12 -20.10 -16.27
C LEU A 32 -14.53 -20.62 -15.91
N GLY A 33 -15.23 -21.25 -16.87
CA GLY A 33 -16.51 -21.91 -16.62
C GLY A 33 -17.64 -20.96 -16.20
N ASP A 34 -18.41 -21.36 -15.19
CA ASP A 34 -19.59 -20.62 -14.72
C ASP A 34 -19.27 -19.52 -13.69
N ASP A 35 -18.00 -19.36 -13.33
CA ASP A 35 -17.55 -18.33 -12.39
C ASP A 35 -17.31 -16.96 -13.04
N VAL A 36 -17.82 -16.73 -14.25
CA VAL A 36 -17.59 -15.49 -15.02
C VAL A 36 -18.87 -14.70 -15.26
N TYR A 37 -18.81 -13.40 -14.97
CA TYR A 37 -19.88 -12.44 -15.12
C TYR A 37 -19.45 -11.34 -16.09
N LEU A 38 -20.43 -10.69 -16.73
CA LEU A 38 -20.18 -9.49 -17.54
C LEU A 38 -20.62 -8.26 -16.74
N ALA A 39 -19.71 -7.31 -16.53
CA ALA A 39 -20.07 -6.04 -15.92
C ALA A 39 -21.00 -5.24 -16.84
N ALA A 40 -22.16 -4.88 -16.31
CA ALA A 40 -23.09 -3.97 -16.93
C ALA A 40 -23.00 -2.63 -16.21
N THR A 41 -22.59 -1.60 -16.94
CA THR A 41 -22.46 -0.23 -16.43
C THR A 41 -23.33 0.70 -17.24
N ARG A 42 -24.05 1.58 -16.56
CA ARG A 42 -24.81 2.63 -17.24
C ARG A 42 -23.95 3.89 -17.36
N PHE A 43 -23.54 4.23 -18.58
CA PHE A 43 -22.58 5.30 -18.80
C PHE A 43 -23.22 6.69 -18.89
N TYR A 44 -24.55 6.76 -19.00
CA TYR A 44 -25.33 7.94 -19.38
C TYR A 44 -24.91 8.49 -20.75
N GLN A 45 -24.68 7.58 -21.68
CA GLN A 45 -24.51 7.87 -23.11
C GLN A 45 -25.85 7.76 -23.84
N GLY A 46 -25.91 8.32 -25.05
CA GLY A 46 -27.15 8.35 -25.85
C GLY A 46 -27.69 6.96 -26.23
N ASP A 47 -26.83 5.94 -26.23
CA ASP A 47 -27.10 4.58 -26.65
C ASP A 47 -27.04 3.55 -25.51
N ASP A 48 -26.99 3.98 -24.24
CA ASP A 48 -26.95 3.10 -23.06
C ASP A 48 -27.97 1.95 -23.10
N GLN A 49 -29.20 2.25 -23.56
CA GLN A 49 -30.25 1.22 -23.65
C GLN A 49 -29.91 0.15 -24.69
N LYS A 50 -29.33 0.54 -25.82
CA LYS A 50 -28.86 -0.39 -26.85
C LYS A 50 -27.66 -1.17 -26.32
N TYR A 51 -26.71 -0.49 -25.69
CA TYR A 51 -25.55 -1.11 -25.05
C TYR A 51 -25.95 -2.22 -24.08
N LEU A 52 -26.79 -1.91 -23.09
CA LEU A 52 -27.24 -2.89 -22.09
C LEU A 52 -28.04 -4.03 -22.73
N TYR A 53 -28.84 -3.74 -23.75
CA TYR A 53 -29.57 -4.77 -24.49
C TYR A 53 -28.63 -5.73 -25.24
N ARG A 54 -27.62 -5.19 -25.97
CA ARG A 54 -26.62 -6.02 -26.66
C ARG A 54 -25.78 -6.83 -25.69
N LEU A 55 -25.45 -6.24 -24.54
CA LEU A 55 -24.70 -6.92 -23.50
C LEU A 55 -25.50 -8.07 -22.88
N ASP A 56 -26.80 -7.88 -22.61
CA ASP A 56 -27.71 -8.95 -22.18
C ASP A 56 -27.88 -10.06 -23.23
N GLN A 57 -27.99 -9.71 -24.51
CA GLN A 57 -28.01 -10.71 -25.60
C GLN A 57 -26.74 -11.57 -25.60
N LEU A 58 -25.58 -10.92 -25.44
CA LEU A 58 -24.27 -11.60 -25.42
C LEU A 58 -24.12 -12.48 -24.17
N ALA A 59 -24.51 -11.95 -23.01
CA ALA A 59 -24.56 -12.66 -21.74
C ALA A 59 -25.37 -13.96 -21.83
N ARG A 60 -26.59 -13.89 -22.36
CA ARG A 60 -27.45 -15.07 -22.55
C ARG A 60 -26.86 -16.08 -23.53
N ARG A 61 -26.29 -15.60 -24.64
CA ARG A 61 -25.68 -16.47 -25.66
C ARG A 61 -24.48 -17.25 -25.13
N LEU A 62 -23.67 -16.62 -24.28
CA LEU A 62 -22.45 -17.21 -23.73
C LEU A 62 -22.66 -17.87 -22.36
N ASN A 63 -23.88 -17.84 -21.82
CA ASN A 63 -24.19 -18.25 -20.45
C ASN A 63 -23.28 -17.56 -19.42
N MET A 64 -23.14 -16.23 -19.53
CA MET A 64 -22.34 -15.36 -18.67
C MET A 64 -23.25 -14.31 -18.06
N PRO A 65 -23.73 -14.49 -16.81
CA PRO A 65 -24.70 -13.57 -16.21
C PRO A 65 -24.16 -12.13 -16.11
N LEU A 66 -25.06 -11.16 -16.22
CA LEU A 66 -24.73 -9.76 -15.97
C LEU A 66 -24.55 -9.50 -14.48
N VAL A 67 -23.66 -8.57 -14.16
CA VAL A 67 -23.56 -7.96 -12.82
C VAL A 67 -23.54 -6.44 -12.98
N ALA A 68 -24.37 -5.75 -12.21
CA ALA A 68 -24.45 -4.29 -12.25
C ALA A 68 -23.23 -3.65 -11.58
N THR A 69 -22.62 -2.67 -12.25
CA THR A 69 -21.55 -1.83 -11.69
C THR A 69 -21.78 -0.36 -12.07
N ASN A 70 -21.08 0.58 -11.44
CA ASN A 70 -21.19 2.01 -11.77
C ASN A 70 -19.87 2.64 -12.24
N ASP A 71 -18.77 1.87 -12.32
CA ASP A 71 -17.44 2.39 -12.70
C ASP A 71 -17.05 3.59 -11.82
N VAL A 72 -17.04 3.41 -10.50
CA VAL A 72 -16.94 4.52 -9.54
C VAL A 72 -15.52 5.10 -9.51
N HIS A 73 -15.39 6.41 -9.73
CA HIS A 73 -14.13 7.16 -9.65
C HIS A 73 -14.08 8.10 -8.44
N TYR A 74 -15.23 8.42 -7.84
CA TYR A 74 -15.33 9.36 -6.72
C TYR A 74 -16.54 9.05 -5.83
N HIS A 75 -16.60 9.59 -4.61
CA HIS A 75 -17.67 9.26 -3.66
C HIS A 75 -18.98 10.02 -3.91
N GLU A 76 -18.93 11.22 -4.50
CA GLU A 76 -20.12 12.06 -4.76
C GLU A 76 -20.01 12.83 -6.08
N ALA A 77 -21.13 13.21 -6.68
CA ALA A 77 -21.15 13.85 -8.00
C ALA A 77 -20.29 15.14 -8.09
N ALA A 78 -20.25 15.95 -7.02
CA ALA A 78 -19.49 17.20 -6.98
C ALA A 78 -17.97 17.00 -7.14
N ARG A 79 -17.45 15.81 -6.78
CA ARG A 79 -16.02 15.45 -6.89
C ARG A 79 -15.57 15.24 -8.33
N ARG A 80 -16.50 15.25 -9.30
CA ARG A 80 -16.17 15.23 -10.73
C ARG A 80 -15.10 16.25 -11.11
N GLN A 81 -15.21 17.48 -10.62
CA GLN A 81 -14.25 18.54 -10.98
C GLN A 81 -12.82 18.19 -10.57
N LEU A 82 -12.65 17.54 -9.41
CA LEU A 82 -11.34 17.05 -8.97
C LEU A 82 -10.87 15.88 -9.83
N GLN A 83 -11.76 14.94 -10.19
CA GLN A 83 -11.43 13.86 -11.11
C GLN A 83 -10.91 14.38 -12.46
N ASP A 84 -11.52 15.43 -13.01
CA ASP A 84 -11.09 16.04 -14.26
C ASP A 84 -9.68 16.65 -14.13
N VAL A 85 -9.38 17.28 -13.00
CA VAL A 85 -8.03 17.77 -12.68
C VAL A 85 -7.02 16.62 -12.56
N VAL A 86 -7.36 15.55 -11.85
CA VAL A 86 -6.50 14.36 -11.71
C VAL A 86 -6.19 13.74 -13.08
N THR A 87 -7.20 13.64 -13.95
CA THR A 87 -7.03 13.20 -15.34
C THR A 87 -6.10 14.14 -16.11
N CYS A 88 -6.29 15.46 -16.01
CA CYS A 88 -5.41 16.44 -16.64
C CYS A 88 -3.95 16.32 -16.18
N ILE A 89 -3.72 16.12 -14.88
CA ILE A 89 -2.37 15.90 -14.31
C ILE A 89 -1.75 14.64 -14.91
N ARG A 90 -2.49 13.52 -14.93
CA ARG A 90 -2.03 12.23 -15.48
C ARG A 90 -1.67 12.35 -16.96
N GLU A 91 -2.54 12.96 -17.75
CA GLU A 91 -2.39 13.11 -19.21
C GLU A 91 -1.51 14.29 -19.64
N LYS A 92 -1.00 15.08 -18.66
CA LYS A 92 -0.21 16.30 -18.90
C LYS A 92 -0.94 17.29 -19.82
N LYS A 93 -2.25 17.45 -19.60
CA LYS A 93 -3.13 18.40 -20.30
C LYS A 93 -3.66 19.45 -19.34
N THR A 94 -4.29 20.48 -19.90
CA THR A 94 -5.09 21.42 -19.13
C THR A 94 -6.58 21.11 -19.28
N ILE A 95 -7.42 21.61 -18.38
CA ILE A 95 -8.89 21.49 -18.50
C ILE A 95 -9.42 22.02 -19.84
N TYR A 96 -8.70 22.95 -20.48
CA TYR A 96 -9.06 23.53 -21.78
C TYR A 96 -8.68 22.65 -22.97
N THR A 97 -7.75 21.70 -22.79
CA THR A 97 -7.15 20.92 -23.88
C THR A 97 -7.35 19.40 -23.73
N ALA A 98 -7.92 18.95 -22.61
CA ALA A 98 -8.14 17.54 -22.34
C ALA A 98 -9.20 16.89 -23.24
N GLY A 99 -10.20 17.63 -23.71
CA GLY A 99 -11.22 17.12 -24.64
C GLY A 99 -11.89 15.83 -24.13
N PHE A 100 -11.95 14.81 -24.99
CA PHE A 100 -12.56 13.51 -24.68
C PHE A 100 -11.78 12.63 -23.69
N LEU A 101 -10.64 13.10 -23.16
CA LEU A 101 -9.98 12.44 -22.04
C LEU A 101 -10.78 12.62 -20.74
N LEU A 102 -11.55 13.72 -20.64
CA LEU A 102 -12.46 13.93 -19.53
C LEU A 102 -13.73 13.11 -19.75
N HIS A 103 -14.27 12.60 -18.66
CA HIS A 103 -15.56 11.94 -18.70
C HIS A 103 -16.64 12.95 -19.18
N PRO A 104 -17.76 12.50 -19.77
CA PRO A 104 -18.79 13.39 -20.33
C PRO A 104 -19.82 13.92 -19.31
N ASN A 105 -20.17 13.14 -18.28
CA ASN A 105 -21.17 13.50 -17.25
C ASN A 105 -20.72 13.08 -15.84
N ALA A 106 -21.22 13.70 -14.76
CA ALA A 106 -20.76 13.47 -13.38
C ALA A 106 -21.23 12.15 -12.72
N GLU A 107 -21.56 11.11 -13.50
CA GLU A 107 -22.30 9.93 -13.03
C GLU A 107 -21.42 8.82 -12.42
N ARG A 108 -20.10 9.01 -12.39
CA ARG A 108 -19.12 8.02 -11.88
C ARG A 108 -18.88 8.16 -10.36
N TYR A 109 -19.92 8.51 -9.61
CA TYR A 109 -19.88 8.56 -8.15
C TYR A 109 -20.41 7.27 -7.51
N LEU A 110 -20.23 7.11 -6.19
CA LEU A 110 -20.83 5.99 -5.46
C LEU A 110 -22.34 6.23 -5.28
N LYS A 111 -23.14 5.62 -6.17
CA LYS A 111 -24.60 5.74 -6.18
C LYS A 111 -25.26 4.99 -5.03
N SER A 112 -26.42 5.46 -4.61
CA SER A 112 -27.25 4.74 -3.63
C SER A 112 -27.88 3.50 -4.25
N SER A 113 -28.34 2.56 -3.40
CA SER A 113 -29.02 1.34 -3.84
C SER A 113 -30.29 1.66 -4.65
N GLU A 114 -31.08 2.64 -4.21
CA GLU A 114 -32.32 3.04 -4.88
C GLU A 114 -32.05 3.59 -6.29
N GLU A 115 -30.96 4.32 -6.45
CA GLU A 115 -30.56 4.80 -7.76
C GLU A 115 -30.11 3.65 -8.66
N MET A 116 -29.31 2.70 -8.15
CA MET A 116 -28.89 1.52 -8.90
C MET A 116 -30.08 0.64 -9.31
N GLU A 117 -31.06 0.44 -8.43
CA GLU A 117 -32.33 -0.24 -8.73
C GLU A 117 -33.09 0.44 -9.86
N ARG A 118 -33.22 1.78 -9.80
CA ARG A 118 -33.84 2.56 -10.86
C ARG A 118 -33.11 2.43 -12.20
N LEU A 119 -31.77 2.43 -12.20
CA LEU A 119 -30.97 2.31 -13.42
C LEU A 119 -31.07 0.93 -14.06
N PHE A 120 -31.15 -0.13 -13.25
CA PHE A 120 -31.18 -1.52 -13.67
C PHE A 120 -32.56 -2.16 -13.56
N ILE A 121 -33.64 -1.38 -13.55
CA ILE A 121 -35.03 -1.89 -13.42
C ILE A 121 -35.41 -2.95 -14.47
N LYS A 122 -34.78 -2.91 -15.65
CA LYS A 122 -34.97 -3.92 -16.72
C LYS A 122 -34.10 -5.16 -16.57
N TYR A 123 -33.14 -5.14 -15.66
CA TYR A 123 -32.12 -6.16 -15.41
C TYR A 123 -31.94 -6.40 -13.89
N PRO A 124 -33.03 -6.70 -13.14
CA PRO A 124 -32.96 -6.83 -11.68
C PRO A 124 -31.96 -7.91 -11.23
N ASP A 125 -31.88 -9.03 -11.97
CA ASP A 125 -30.93 -10.11 -11.71
C ASP A 125 -29.48 -9.60 -11.64
N ALA A 126 -29.11 -8.57 -12.42
CA ALA A 126 -27.76 -8.01 -12.42
C ALA A 126 -27.39 -7.37 -11.08
N LEU A 127 -28.38 -6.84 -10.35
CA LEU A 127 -28.18 -6.31 -8.99
C LEU A 127 -28.07 -7.46 -7.98
N ASP A 128 -28.91 -8.48 -8.09
CA ASP A 128 -28.87 -9.64 -7.19
C ASP A 128 -27.51 -10.36 -7.24
N ARG A 129 -26.88 -10.44 -8.43
CA ARG A 129 -25.53 -11.02 -8.58
C ARG A 129 -24.44 -10.23 -7.87
N THR A 130 -24.62 -8.93 -7.59
CA THR A 130 -23.65 -8.17 -6.79
C THR A 130 -23.52 -8.74 -5.39
N LYS A 131 -24.64 -9.18 -4.79
CA LYS A 131 -24.68 -9.81 -3.48
C LYS A 131 -24.01 -11.18 -3.50
N GLU A 132 -24.32 -12.01 -4.50
CA GLU A 132 -23.66 -13.32 -4.67
C GLU A 132 -22.13 -13.19 -4.74
N ILE A 133 -21.63 -12.24 -5.55
CA ILE A 133 -20.19 -12.02 -5.69
C ILE A 133 -19.59 -11.53 -4.37
N SER A 134 -20.27 -10.58 -3.70
CA SER A 134 -19.82 -10.08 -2.39
C SER A 134 -19.78 -11.19 -1.34
N GLU A 135 -20.75 -12.11 -1.32
CA GLU A 135 -20.79 -13.25 -0.40
C GLU A 135 -19.70 -14.29 -0.72
N ALA A 136 -19.28 -14.40 -1.98
CA ALA A 136 -18.17 -15.25 -2.37
C ALA A 136 -16.78 -14.67 -1.99
N CYS A 137 -16.70 -13.37 -1.71
CA CYS A 137 -15.48 -12.69 -1.28
C CYS A 137 -15.29 -12.85 0.25
N THR A 138 -14.73 -13.99 0.68
CA THR A 138 -14.59 -14.32 2.12
C THR A 138 -13.24 -13.95 2.73
N PHE A 139 -12.24 -13.59 1.91
CA PHE A 139 -10.88 -13.28 2.37
C PHE A 139 -10.86 -12.06 3.31
N SER A 140 -10.19 -12.21 4.46
CA SER A 140 -9.84 -11.10 5.35
C SER A 140 -8.33 -10.89 5.41
N LEU A 141 -7.91 -9.62 5.57
CA LEU A 141 -6.50 -9.29 5.88
C LEU A 141 -6.05 -9.91 7.22
N ASP A 142 -6.98 -10.24 8.12
CA ASP A 142 -6.68 -10.91 9.40
C ASP A 142 -6.18 -12.35 9.22
N GLU A 143 -6.39 -12.95 8.03
CA GLU A 143 -5.86 -14.28 7.70
C GLU A 143 -4.35 -14.24 7.41
N LEU A 144 -3.78 -13.06 7.15
CA LEU A 144 -2.35 -12.89 6.91
C LEU A 144 -1.58 -13.03 8.23
N LYS A 145 -0.68 -14.01 8.30
CA LYS A 145 0.14 -14.30 9.47
C LYS A 145 1.61 -14.13 9.17
N TYR A 146 2.38 -13.73 10.18
CA TYR A 146 3.84 -13.69 10.08
C TYR A 146 4.39 -15.10 9.85
N GLU A 147 5.07 -15.29 8.72
CA GLU A 147 5.82 -16.50 8.43
C GLU A 147 7.31 -16.20 8.37
N TYR A 148 8.04 -16.59 9.41
CA TYR A 148 9.46 -16.37 9.52
C TYR A 148 10.28 -17.44 8.75
N PRO A 149 11.45 -17.07 8.20
CA PRO A 149 12.34 -18.03 7.52
C PRO A 149 12.79 -19.19 8.44
N GLU A 150 12.96 -20.37 7.85
CA GLU A 150 13.39 -21.58 8.58
C GLU A 150 14.91 -21.79 8.51
N GLU A 151 15.61 -21.16 7.57
CA GLU A 151 17.06 -21.34 7.31
C GLU A 151 17.99 -20.63 8.32
N LEU A 152 17.55 -20.53 9.57
CA LEU A 152 18.19 -19.78 10.63
C LEU A 152 18.82 -20.66 11.72
N THR A 153 18.60 -21.97 11.67
CA THR A 153 19.08 -22.90 12.69
C THR A 153 20.23 -23.77 12.19
N THR A 154 21.06 -24.23 13.12
CA THR A 154 22.18 -25.11 12.84
C THR A 154 22.01 -26.45 13.56
N GLY A 155 22.57 -27.53 12.99
CA GLY A 155 22.64 -28.83 13.67
C GLY A 155 21.29 -29.50 13.99
N GLY A 156 20.21 -29.14 13.28
CA GLY A 156 18.87 -29.72 13.49
C GLY A 156 18.10 -29.15 14.67
N ARG A 157 18.58 -28.06 15.29
CA ARG A 157 17.88 -27.36 16.36
C ARG A 157 16.61 -26.68 15.85
N THR A 158 15.61 -26.58 16.74
CA THR A 158 14.48 -25.65 16.58
C THR A 158 14.95 -24.21 16.72
N ALA A 159 14.15 -23.25 16.25
CA ALA A 159 14.47 -21.82 16.41
C ALA A 159 14.67 -21.42 17.88
N GLN A 160 13.85 -22.00 18.78
CA GLN A 160 13.96 -21.75 20.21
C GLN A 160 15.25 -22.33 20.80
N GLU A 161 15.64 -23.54 20.43
CA GLU A 161 16.89 -24.13 20.90
C GLU A 161 18.12 -23.38 20.37
N GLU A 162 18.07 -22.89 19.13
CA GLU A 162 19.15 -22.12 18.53
C GLU A 162 19.33 -20.77 19.22
N ILE A 163 18.25 -20.02 19.48
CA ILE A 163 18.37 -18.72 20.18
C ILE A 163 18.85 -18.90 21.62
N VAL A 164 18.42 -19.96 22.31
CA VAL A 164 18.91 -20.31 23.66
C VAL A 164 20.42 -20.58 23.61
N TYR A 165 20.87 -21.39 22.65
CA TYR A 165 22.30 -21.68 22.48
C TYR A 165 23.12 -20.41 22.26
N LEU A 166 22.72 -19.58 21.29
CA LEU A 166 23.42 -18.36 20.92
C LEU A 166 23.41 -17.30 22.04
N ALA A 167 22.29 -17.16 22.76
CA ALA A 167 22.21 -16.24 23.89
C ALA A 167 23.20 -16.62 25.01
N TRP A 168 23.33 -17.91 25.33
CA TRP A 168 24.29 -18.37 26.33
C TRP A 168 25.73 -18.33 25.85
N GLU A 169 25.98 -18.55 24.56
CA GLU A 169 27.29 -18.36 23.94
C GLU A 169 27.73 -16.91 24.07
N GLY A 170 26.92 -15.96 23.61
CA GLY A 170 27.20 -14.53 23.72
C GLY A 170 27.30 -14.03 25.16
N ALA A 171 26.52 -14.59 26.09
CA ALA A 171 26.66 -14.28 27.51
C ALA A 171 28.05 -14.67 28.06
N ARG A 172 28.60 -15.81 27.64
CA ARG A 172 29.97 -16.23 28.03
C ARG A 172 31.05 -15.33 27.44
N GLU A 173 30.83 -14.83 26.22
CA GLU A 173 31.76 -13.90 25.58
C GLU A 173 31.77 -12.52 26.24
N HIS A 174 30.58 -11.98 26.55
CA HIS A 174 30.44 -10.66 27.15
C HIS A 174 30.80 -10.60 28.64
N PHE A 175 30.67 -11.72 29.36
CA PHE A 175 30.97 -11.83 30.79
C PHE A 175 32.02 -12.93 31.03
N PRO A 176 33.31 -12.66 30.75
CA PRO A 176 34.38 -13.63 30.97
C PRO A 176 34.48 -13.96 32.47
N GLY A 177 34.10 -15.19 32.84
CA GLY A 177 34.05 -15.66 34.22
C GLY A 177 32.64 -16.08 34.64
N VAL A 178 32.24 -15.72 35.87
CA VAL A 178 30.91 -16.04 36.39
C VAL A 178 29.91 -15.00 35.90
N ILE A 179 28.94 -15.44 35.09
CA ILE A 179 27.82 -14.61 34.66
C ILE A 179 27.00 -14.19 35.91
N PRO A 180 26.81 -12.89 36.17
CA PRO A 180 26.05 -12.41 37.34
C PRO A 180 24.63 -12.96 37.37
N ASP A 181 24.13 -13.29 38.56
CA ASP A 181 22.78 -13.88 38.72
C ASP A 181 21.67 -12.98 38.17
N LYS A 182 21.81 -11.65 38.28
CA LYS A 182 20.88 -10.70 37.65
C LYS A 182 20.76 -10.93 36.15
N ILE A 183 21.89 -11.10 35.46
CA ILE A 183 21.94 -11.33 34.01
C ILE A 183 21.40 -12.71 33.66
N ARG A 184 21.80 -13.74 34.41
CA ARG A 184 21.28 -15.12 34.24
C ARG A 184 19.75 -15.15 34.34
N ASN A 185 19.19 -14.47 35.35
CA ASN A 185 17.74 -14.40 35.56
C ASN A 185 17.04 -13.62 34.44
N ALA A 186 17.63 -12.51 33.97
CA ALA A 186 17.10 -11.75 32.85
C ALA A 186 17.07 -12.58 31.56
N ILE A 187 18.17 -13.23 31.18
CA ILE A 187 18.24 -14.12 30.01
C ILE A 187 17.16 -15.20 30.07
N ASN A 188 17.01 -15.89 31.20
CA ASN A 188 15.98 -16.93 31.36
C ASN A 188 14.54 -16.38 31.32
N HIS A 189 14.31 -15.16 31.81
CA HIS A 189 13.02 -14.51 31.72
C HIS A 189 12.68 -14.16 30.27
N GLU A 190 13.60 -13.50 29.58
CA GLU A 190 13.42 -13.08 28.18
C GLU A 190 13.27 -14.28 27.23
N LEU A 191 14.09 -15.33 27.39
CA LEU A 191 14.00 -16.54 26.55
C LEU A 191 12.68 -17.29 26.72
N ARG A 192 12.15 -17.39 27.94
CA ARG A 192 10.82 -17.96 28.19
C ARG A 192 9.73 -17.14 27.50
N PHE A 193 9.81 -15.82 27.61
CA PHE A 193 8.85 -14.93 26.98
C PHE A 193 8.91 -15.02 25.44
N ILE A 194 10.11 -15.10 24.86
CA ILE A 194 10.32 -15.32 23.41
C ILE A 194 9.69 -16.64 22.95
N GLU A 195 9.76 -17.69 23.78
CA GLU A 195 9.13 -18.98 23.52
C GLU A 195 7.60 -18.88 23.54
N GLU A 196 7.05 -18.29 24.61
CA GLU A 196 5.60 -18.13 24.80
C GLU A 196 4.96 -17.35 23.64
N MET A 197 5.65 -16.33 23.13
CA MET A 197 5.17 -15.50 22.01
C MET A 197 5.59 -16.02 20.62
N ASN A 198 6.37 -17.11 20.55
CA ASN A 198 6.89 -17.68 19.31
C ASN A 198 7.71 -16.69 18.44
N TYR A 199 8.61 -15.93 19.07
CA TYR A 199 9.44 -14.91 18.40
C TYR A 199 10.89 -15.32 18.15
N ALA A 200 11.27 -16.57 18.42
CA ALA A 200 12.65 -17.03 18.27
C ALA A 200 13.22 -16.78 16.86
N ALA A 201 12.45 -17.12 15.81
CA ALA A 201 12.87 -16.95 14.43
C ALA A 201 13.07 -15.46 14.04
N TYR A 202 12.28 -14.56 14.62
CA TYR A 202 12.45 -13.12 14.41
C TYR A 202 13.81 -12.63 14.95
N PHE A 203 14.14 -12.98 16.20
CA PHE A 203 15.43 -12.62 16.79
C PHE A 203 16.61 -13.24 16.05
N LEU A 204 16.48 -14.50 15.61
CA LEU A 204 17.51 -15.17 14.82
C LEU A 204 17.72 -14.49 13.46
N THR A 205 16.64 -14.01 12.82
CA THR A 205 16.73 -13.25 11.55
C THR A 205 17.56 -11.99 11.74
N VAL A 206 17.27 -11.22 12.79
CA VAL A 206 18.02 -9.99 13.08
C VAL A 206 19.47 -10.30 13.46
N HIS A 207 19.68 -11.30 14.32
CA HIS A 207 21.02 -11.76 14.71
C HIS A 207 21.87 -12.14 13.50
N ASP A 208 21.31 -12.88 12.54
CA ASP A 208 22.00 -13.30 11.33
C ASP A 208 22.47 -12.12 10.45
N ILE A 209 21.61 -11.10 10.29
CA ILE A 209 21.92 -9.87 9.56
C ILE A 209 23.02 -9.08 10.30
N VAL A 210 22.91 -8.95 11.63
CA VAL A 210 23.93 -8.28 12.47
C VAL A 210 25.26 -9.02 12.44
N ARG A 211 25.24 -10.36 12.52
CA ARG A 211 26.44 -11.21 12.43
C ARG A 211 27.13 -11.01 11.09
N PHE A 212 26.37 -10.97 9.98
CA PHE A 212 26.93 -10.66 8.66
C PHE A 212 27.60 -9.28 8.66
N ALA A 213 26.89 -8.23 9.09
CA ALA A 213 27.43 -6.87 9.14
C ALA A 213 28.74 -6.80 9.93
N ARG A 214 28.78 -7.38 11.14
CA ARG A 214 29.99 -7.45 11.98
C ARG A 214 31.13 -8.21 11.32
N SER A 215 30.87 -9.34 10.66
CA SER A 215 31.89 -10.11 9.93
C SER A 215 32.54 -9.35 8.77
N ARG A 216 31.87 -8.31 8.26
CA ARG A 216 32.36 -7.42 7.20
C ARG A 216 32.84 -6.08 7.76
N ASN A 217 32.95 -5.95 9.09
CA ASN A 217 33.28 -4.70 9.79
C ASN A 217 32.37 -3.53 9.40
N ILE A 218 31.09 -3.80 9.13
CA ILE A 218 30.06 -2.77 8.91
C ILE A 218 29.57 -2.32 10.28
N LEU A 219 29.58 -1.02 10.54
CA LEU A 219 29.04 -0.50 11.79
C LEU A 219 27.52 -0.74 11.84
N CYS A 220 27.06 -1.36 12.92
CA CYS A 220 25.64 -1.59 13.16
C CYS A 220 25.28 -1.40 14.64
N GLN A 221 24.06 -0.91 14.91
CA GLN A 221 23.60 -0.69 16.27
C GLN A 221 22.07 -0.83 16.35
N GLY A 222 21.60 -1.73 17.21
CA GLY A 222 20.19 -1.83 17.57
C GLY A 222 19.67 -0.55 18.23
N ARG A 223 18.47 -0.12 17.85
CA ARG A 223 17.77 1.08 18.36
C ARG A 223 16.44 0.74 19.00
N GLY A 224 15.86 1.78 19.59
CA GLY A 224 14.51 1.74 20.15
C GLY A 224 14.42 0.74 21.28
N SER A 225 13.41 -0.10 21.19
CA SER A 225 13.00 -0.98 22.26
C SER A 225 13.99 -2.15 22.48
N ALA A 226 14.72 -2.57 21.44
CA ALA A 226 15.75 -3.62 21.48
C ALA A 226 16.92 -3.31 22.41
N ALA A 227 17.17 -2.04 22.72
CA ALA A 227 18.17 -1.63 23.70
C ALA A 227 17.87 -2.10 25.13
N ASN A 228 16.62 -2.48 25.42
CA ASN A 228 16.18 -2.95 26.73
C ASN A 228 16.22 -4.48 26.90
N SER A 229 16.73 -5.23 25.92
CA SER A 229 16.82 -6.68 25.97
C SER A 229 18.24 -7.18 26.24
N THR A 230 18.37 -8.00 27.27
CA THR A 230 19.59 -8.73 27.63
C THR A 230 19.92 -9.77 26.56
N VAL A 231 18.90 -10.43 25.98
CA VAL A 231 19.09 -11.38 24.85
C VAL A 231 19.63 -10.64 23.62
N CYS A 232 19.08 -9.47 23.26
CA CYS A 232 19.64 -8.66 22.17
C CYS A 232 21.09 -8.23 22.44
N PHE A 233 21.46 -7.94 23.69
CA PHE A 233 22.85 -7.65 24.05
C PHE A 233 23.74 -8.88 23.86
N CYS A 234 23.32 -10.04 24.35
CA CYS A 234 24.06 -11.30 24.18
C CYS A 234 24.23 -11.71 22.72
N LEU A 235 23.23 -11.48 21.87
CA LEU A 235 23.31 -11.71 20.43
C LEU A 235 24.14 -10.65 19.69
N GLY A 236 24.66 -9.63 20.38
CA GLY A 236 25.41 -8.53 19.76
C GLY A 236 24.57 -7.59 18.89
N ILE A 237 23.23 -7.65 19.00
CA ILE A 237 22.29 -6.76 18.30
C ILE A 237 22.37 -5.34 18.89
N THR A 238 22.48 -5.23 20.23
CA THR A 238 22.70 -3.96 20.93
C THR A 238 24.01 -3.95 21.70
N SER A 239 24.66 -2.79 21.76
CA SER A 239 25.85 -2.56 22.59
C SER A 239 25.53 -2.06 24.01
N VAL A 240 24.25 -1.92 24.38
CA VAL A 240 23.82 -1.40 25.69
C VAL A 240 24.00 -2.47 26.76
N ASN A 241 24.93 -2.24 27.69
CA ASN A 241 25.24 -3.23 28.73
C ASN A 241 24.15 -3.26 29.83
N PRO A 242 23.43 -4.39 30.00
CA PRO A 242 22.34 -4.54 30.97
C PRO A 242 22.80 -4.51 32.43
N THR A 243 24.10 -4.61 32.71
CA THR A 243 24.63 -4.47 34.08
C THR A 243 24.70 -3.01 34.55
N LYS A 244 24.77 -2.05 33.62
CA LYS A 244 24.96 -0.63 33.93
C LYS A 244 23.64 0.14 34.09
N PHE A 245 22.55 -0.42 33.57
CA PHE A 245 21.24 0.23 33.53
C PHE A 245 20.16 -0.77 33.92
N ASP A 246 19.10 -0.29 34.58
CA ASP A 246 17.93 -1.12 34.85
C ASP A 246 17.02 -1.08 33.62
N LEU A 247 17.14 -2.12 32.79
CA LEU A 247 16.37 -2.24 31.55
C LEU A 247 15.01 -2.85 31.88
N LEU A 248 13.94 -2.21 31.41
CA LEU A 248 12.57 -2.70 31.56
C LEU A 248 12.19 -3.47 30.30
N PHE A 249 12.31 -4.79 30.33
CA PHE A 249 11.96 -5.68 29.22
C PHE A 249 10.47 -5.60 28.87
N GLU A 250 9.60 -5.28 29.81
CA GLU A 250 8.16 -5.11 29.58
C GLU A 250 7.83 -3.89 28.71
N ARG A 251 8.76 -2.94 28.58
CA ARG A 251 8.67 -1.85 27.59
C ARG A 251 9.08 -2.29 26.19
N PHE A 252 9.78 -3.40 26.07
CA PHE A 252 10.21 -4.00 24.80
C PHE A 252 9.13 -4.91 24.24
N ILE A 253 8.46 -5.72 25.08
CA ILE A 253 7.35 -6.56 24.64
C ILE A 253 6.19 -6.47 25.64
N SER A 254 5.04 -6.00 25.16
CA SER A 254 3.80 -5.95 25.93
C SER A 254 2.91 -7.12 25.54
N SER A 255 2.69 -8.06 26.46
CA SER A 255 1.75 -9.18 26.27
C SER A 255 0.33 -8.72 25.90
N ALA A 256 -0.06 -7.50 26.28
CA ALA A 256 -1.36 -6.92 25.93
C ALA A 256 -1.49 -6.49 24.46
N ARG A 257 -0.39 -6.40 23.69
CA ARG A 257 -0.41 -5.90 22.30
C ARG A 257 -0.41 -7.01 21.24
N ASN A 258 -0.04 -8.24 21.60
CA ASN A 258 0.03 -9.40 20.68
C ASN A 258 0.72 -9.12 19.33
N GLU A 259 1.66 -8.16 19.32
CA GLU A 259 2.45 -7.73 18.17
C GLU A 259 3.93 -8.00 18.48
N PRO A 260 4.72 -8.48 17.48
CA PRO A 260 6.15 -8.69 17.67
C PRO A 260 6.87 -7.39 18.04
N PRO A 261 7.92 -7.43 18.89
CA PRO A 261 8.72 -6.25 19.18
C PRO A 261 9.36 -5.69 17.93
N ASP A 262 9.54 -4.38 17.89
CA ASP A 262 10.27 -3.73 16.81
C ASP A 262 11.77 -3.66 17.13
N ILE A 263 12.56 -4.51 16.46
CA ILE A 263 14.02 -4.55 16.53
C ILE A 263 14.60 -3.81 15.33
N ASP A 264 14.68 -2.49 15.46
CA ASP A 264 15.36 -1.63 14.49
C ASP A 264 16.88 -1.76 14.63
N VAL A 265 17.56 -2.01 13.51
CA VAL A 265 19.02 -2.00 13.45
C VAL A 265 19.49 -0.96 12.44
N ASP A 266 20.28 -0.01 12.92
CA ASP A 266 20.98 0.93 12.06
C ASP A 266 22.21 0.26 11.47
N PHE A 267 22.46 0.55 10.19
CA PHE A 267 23.71 0.19 9.50
C PHE A 267 24.39 1.43 8.95
N GLU A 268 25.72 1.35 8.80
CA GLU A 268 26.53 2.35 8.12
C GLU A 268 25.95 2.73 6.75
N HIS A 269 25.68 4.02 6.54
CA HIS A 269 24.94 4.50 5.37
C HIS A 269 25.57 4.10 4.04
N GLU A 270 26.90 4.21 3.92
CA GLU A 270 27.64 3.92 2.69
C GLU A 270 27.71 2.42 2.39
N ARG A 271 27.54 1.56 3.41
CA ARG A 271 27.70 0.10 3.30
C ARG A 271 26.42 -0.70 3.49
N ARG A 272 25.28 -0.02 3.70
CA ARG A 272 23.96 -0.65 3.84
C ARG A 272 23.60 -1.57 2.67
N GLU A 273 24.07 -1.23 1.46
CA GLU A 273 23.79 -2.00 0.25
C GLU A 273 24.38 -3.41 0.34
N GLU A 274 25.54 -3.58 0.99
CA GLU A 274 26.13 -4.91 1.20
C GLU A 274 25.20 -5.80 2.04
N VAL A 275 24.53 -5.23 3.03
CA VAL A 275 23.56 -5.93 3.90
C VAL A 275 22.31 -6.29 3.11
N ILE A 276 21.80 -5.38 2.30
CA ILE A 276 20.66 -5.64 1.40
C ILE A 276 20.97 -6.78 0.43
N GLN A 277 22.16 -6.76 -0.19
CA GLN A 277 22.58 -7.82 -1.09
C GLN A 277 22.77 -9.16 -0.38
N TYR A 278 23.24 -9.16 0.86
CA TYR A 278 23.29 -10.37 1.68
C TYR A 278 21.90 -10.98 1.90
N ILE A 279 20.92 -10.16 2.26
CA ILE A 279 19.53 -10.60 2.45
C ILE A 279 18.98 -11.20 1.15
N TYR A 280 19.18 -10.54 0.00
CA TYR A 280 18.75 -11.08 -1.28
C TYR A 280 19.45 -12.38 -1.69
N GLN A 281 20.76 -12.50 -1.41
CA GLN A 281 21.52 -13.71 -1.69
C GLN A 281 21.07 -14.88 -0.81
N LYS A 282 20.73 -14.60 0.45
CA LYS A 282 20.34 -15.62 1.42
C LYS A 282 18.90 -16.10 1.22
N TYR A 283 17.95 -15.18 1.10
CA TYR A 283 16.51 -15.52 1.08
C TYR A 283 15.93 -15.58 -0.35
N GLY A 284 16.61 -15.01 -1.34
CA GLY A 284 16.09 -14.94 -2.72
C GLY A 284 15.18 -13.74 -2.96
N ARG A 285 15.11 -13.27 -4.22
CA ARG A 285 14.30 -12.09 -4.61
C ARG A 285 12.79 -12.35 -4.64
N ASP A 286 12.38 -13.61 -4.53
CA ASP A 286 10.99 -14.04 -4.44
C ASP A 286 10.46 -14.03 -3.00
N ARG A 287 11.35 -14.00 -2.01
CA ARG A 287 11.02 -14.02 -0.56
C ARG A 287 11.49 -12.79 0.21
N ALA A 288 12.28 -11.93 -0.43
CA ALA A 288 12.83 -10.72 0.16
C ALA A 288 12.57 -9.51 -0.75
N ALA A 289 12.13 -8.38 -0.19
CA ALA A 289 11.90 -7.14 -0.93
C ALA A 289 11.99 -5.88 -0.05
N ILE A 290 12.34 -4.75 -0.66
CA ILE A 290 12.26 -3.43 -0.03
C ILE A 290 10.78 -3.00 0.04
N VAL A 291 10.38 -2.44 1.17
CA VAL A 291 9.02 -1.90 1.37
C VAL A 291 8.80 -0.69 0.45
N ALA A 292 7.64 -0.62 -0.20
CA ALA A 292 7.24 0.54 -0.97
C ALA A 292 6.74 1.68 -0.05
N THR A 293 7.10 2.91 -0.37
CA THR A 293 6.54 4.11 0.27
C THR A 293 5.55 4.79 -0.66
N VAL A 294 4.37 5.17 -0.17
CA VAL A 294 3.42 5.99 -0.93
C VAL A 294 3.62 7.45 -0.52
N THR A 295 4.18 8.27 -1.41
CA THR A 295 4.28 9.71 -1.16
C THR A 295 2.92 10.38 -1.42
N GLN A 296 2.56 11.32 -0.57
CA GLN A 296 1.30 12.05 -0.68
C GLN A 296 1.50 13.47 -1.22
N GLN A 297 0.43 14.02 -1.78
CA GLN A 297 0.37 15.39 -2.25
C GLN A 297 0.32 16.35 -1.06
N HIS A 298 1.38 17.11 -0.87
CA HIS A 298 1.46 18.19 0.11
C HIS A 298 1.21 19.55 -0.55
N GLN A 299 1.17 20.63 0.23
CA GLN A 299 0.72 21.96 -0.17
C GLN A 299 1.37 22.44 -1.48
N LYS A 300 2.71 22.45 -1.54
CA LYS A 300 3.48 22.91 -2.71
C LYS A 300 3.32 22.03 -3.94
N GLY A 301 3.22 20.71 -3.75
CA GLY A 301 3.00 19.76 -4.83
C GLY A 301 1.60 19.89 -5.42
N SER A 302 0.60 20.03 -4.55
CA SER A 302 -0.82 20.14 -4.89
C SER A 302 -1.10 21.39 -5.69
N ILE A 303 -0.66 22.57 -5.23
CA ILE A 303 -0.91 23.84 -5.94
C ILE A 303 -0.26 23.85 -7.33
N ARG A 304 0.93 23.23 -7.45
CA ARG A 304 1.66 23.18 -8.71
C ARG A 304 0.98 22.25 -9.70
N ASP A 305 0.53 21.07 -9.26
CA ASP A 305 -0.13 20.12 -10.15
C ASP A 305 -1.53 20.60 -10.55
N VAL A 306 -2.34 21.04 -9.58
CA VAL A 306 -3.68 21.58 -9.83
C VAL A 306 -3.60 22.85 -10.67
N GLY A 307 -2.75 23.80 -10.31
CA GLY A 307 -2.63 25.05 -11.06
C GLY A 307 -2.13 24.84 -12.49
N LYS A 308 -1.22 23.89 -12.75
CA LYS A 308 -0.84 23.51 -14.13
C LYS A 308 -2.03 22.93 -14.89
N ALA A 309 -2.77 22.01 -14.30
CA ALA A 309 -3.96 21.41 -14.93
C ALA A 309 -5.05 22.47 -15.20
N MET A 310 -5.16 23.47 -14.34
CA MET A 310 -6.08 24.59 -14.50
C MET A 310 -5.56 25.67 -15.47
N GLY A 311 -4.32 25.55 -15.97
CA GLY A 311 -3.76 26.47 -16.98
C GLY A 311 -3.09 27.72 -16.41
N LEU A 312 -2.74 27.75 -15.13
CA LEU A 312 -1.96 28.84 -14.55
C LEU A 312 -0.55 28.90 -15.14
N SER A 313 -0.06 30.13 -15.32
CA SER A 313 1.31 30.38 -15.78
C SER A 313 2.34 29.86 -14.77
N VAL A 314 3.53 29.52 -15.25
CA VAL A 314 4.66 29.10 -14.39
C VAL A 314 5.02 30.19 -13.38
N ASP A 315 4.94 31.46 -13.77
CA ASP A 315 5.23 32.59 -12.89
C ASP A 315 4.22 32.69 -11.74
N THR A 316 2.93 32.59 -12.05
CA THR A 316 1.86 32.55 -11.04
C THR A 316 2.05 31.38 -10.07
N LEU A 317 2.37 30.19 -10.61
CA LEU A 317 2.62 29.00 -9.80
C LEU A 317 3.83 29.16 -8.88
N ASN A 318 4.91 29.78 -9.35
CA ASN A 318 6.10 30.01 -8.54
C ASN A 318 5.83 31.01 -7.41
N ARG A 319 5.05 32.07 -7.66
CA ARG A 319 4.60 33.00 -6.60
C ARG A 319 3.74 32.30 -5.55
N LEU A 320 2.74 31.54 -5.99
CA LEU A 320 1.85 30.79 -5.10
C LEU A 320 2.62 29.74 -4.29
N SER A 321 3.41 28.89 -4.94
CA SER A 321 4.16 27.82 -4.25
C SER A 321 5.31 28.29 -3.37
N GLY A 322 5.91 29.45 -3.68
CA GLY A 322 6.99 30.06 -2.90
C GLY A 322 6.53 30.66 -1.57
N SER A 323 5.30 31.17 -1.53
CA SER A 323 4.67 31.77 -0.33
C SER A 323 3.93 30.75 0.55
N LEU A 324 3.74 29.53 0.04
CA LEU A 324 3.07 28.43 0.74
C LEU A 324 4.01 27.71 1.70
N TRP A 325 4.03 28.17 2.96
CA TRP A 325 4.54 27.39 4.10
C TRP A 325 3.45 26.51 4.72
N GLU A 326 2.23 27.04 4.81
CA GLU A 326 1.02 26.33 5.25
C GLU A 326 -0.19 26.75 4.42
N PHE A 327 -1.09 25.81 4.17
CA PHE A 327 -2.34 26.03 3.44
C PHE A 327 -3.48 26.25 4.44
N THR A 328 -3.56 27.48 4.95
CA THR A 328 -4.52 27.92 5.99
C THR A 328 -5.80 28.50 5.39
N ASP A 329 -6.81 28.74 6.24
CA ASP A 329 -8.05 29.42 5.83
C ASP A 329 -7.82 30.86 5.35
N GLU A 330 -6.70 31.50 5.74
CA GLU A 330 -6.30 32.84 5.27
C GLU A 330 -6.14 32.93 3.74
N TRP A 331 -5.86 31.81 3.07
CA TRP A 331 -5.82 31.74 1.61
C TRP A 331 -7.20 31.88 0.98
N PHE A 332 -8.24 31.45 1.67
CA PHE A 332 -9.64 31.56 1.24
C PHE A 332 -10.25 32.90 1.64
N GLU A 333 -9.71 33.52 2.70
CA GLU A 333 -9.99 34.91 3.08
C GLU A 333 -9.33 35.94 2.16
N GLY A 334 -8.42 35.53 1.27
CA GLY A 334 -7.82 36.38 0.23
C GLY A 334 -6.59 37.19 0.66
N LYS A 335 -6.30 37.32 1.97
CA LYS A 335 -5.19 38.14 2.48
C LYS A 335 -3.82 37.75 1.89
N ARG A 336 -3.53 36.44 1.85
CA ARG A 336 -2.26 35.96 1.26
C ARG A 336 -2.21 36.04 -0.26
N ILE A 337 -3.37 36.09 -0.92
CA ILE A 337 -3.44 36.25 -2.38
C ILE A 337 -3.05 37.68 -2.75
N GLU A 338 -3.57 38.67 -2.02
CA GLU A 338 -3.24 40.09 -2.21
C GLU A 338 -1.75 40.38 -1.98
N GLU A 339 -1.16 39.78 -0.94
CA GLU A 339 0.29 39.90 -0.66
C GLU A 339 1.17 39.40 -1.81
N GLN A 340 0.68 38.46 -2.63
CA GLN A 340 1.38 37.96 -3.81
C GLN A 340 1.10 38.80 -5.08
N GLY A 341 0.35 39.89 -4.94
CA GLY A 341 -0.07 40.76 -6.05
C GLY A 341 -1.06 40.07 -6.99
N LEU A 342 -1.85 39.12 -6.47
CA LEU A 342 -2.91 38.43 -7.20
C LEU A 342 -4.28 38.95 -6.73
N ASN A 343 -5.28 38.85 -7.61
CA ASN A 343 -6.64 39.26 -7.28
C ASN A 343 -7.35 38.17 -6.46
N PRO A 344 -7.70 38.40 -5.18
CA PRO A 344 -8.42 37.41 -4.37
C PRO A 344 -9.85 37.16 -4.86
N ASP A 345 -10.44 38.05 -5.65
CA ASP A 345 -11.78 37.92 -6.23
C ASP A 345 -11.79 37.19 -7.58
N ASP A 346 -10.63 36.79 -8.10
CA ASP A 346 -10.54 35.97 -9.30
C ASP A 346 -11.17 34.58 -9.06
N GLN A 347 -12.30 34.33 -9.72
CA GLN A 347 -13.05 33.09 -9.59
C GLN A 347 -12.25 31.86 -10.04
N HIS A 348 -11.39 32.01 -11.06
CA HIS A 348 -10.54 30.93 -11.52
C HIS A 348 -9.50 30.58 -10.46
N LEU A 349 -8.85 31.58 -9.87
CA LEU A 349 -7.89 31.38 -8.79
C LEU A 349 -8.54 30.76 -7.54
N ARG A 350 -9.73 31.24 -7.15
CA ARG A 350 -10.50 30.63 -6.05
C ARG A 350 -10.80 29.17 -6.32
N LYS A 351 -11.16 28.81 -7.56
CA LYS A 351 -11.42 27.42 -7.94
C LYS A 351 -10.15 26.56 -7.89
N VAL A 352 -9.01 27.09 -8.33
CA VAL A 352 -7.70 26.44 -8.20
C VAL A 352 -7.39 26.15 -6.72
N LEU A 353 -7.58 27.12 -5.83
CA LEU A 353 -7.31 26.95 -4.41
C LEU A 353 -8.26 25.93 -3.76
N GLN A 354 -9.55 25.96 -4.09
CA GLN A 354 -10.51 24.95 -3.64
C GLN A 354 -10.08 23.54 -4.07
N LEU A 355 -9.79 23.33 -5.36
CA LEU A 355 -9.37 22.03 -5.88
C LEU A 355 -8.00 21.61 -5.33
N THR A 356 -7.11 22.56 -5.06
CA THR A 356 -5.84 22.30 -4.37
C THR A 356 -6.09 21.76 -2.97
N ARG A 357 -7.02 22.35 -2.21
CA ARG A 357 -7.41 21.86 -0.89
C ARG A 357 -7.88 20.41 -0.95
N ASP A 358 -8.77 20.13 -1.90
CA ASP A 358 -9.36 18.82 -2.09
C ASP A 358 -8.36 17.76 -2.55
N PHE A 359 -7.29 18.17 -3.23
CA PHE A 359 -6.25 17.28 -3.75
C PHE A 359 -5.14 16.96 -2.73
N MET A 360 -5.00 17.74 -1.66
CA MET A 360 -4.00 17.46 -0.62
C MET A 360 -4.28 16.12 0.05
N GLY A 361 -3.22 15.36 0.33
CA GLY A 361 -3.29 14.01 0.89
C GLY A 361 -3.47 12.90 -0.13
N PHE A 362 -3.75 13.22 -1.41
CA PHE A 362 -3.84 12.20 -2.46
C PHE A 362 -2.50 11.47 -2.64
N PRO A 363 -2.50 10.16 -2.92
CA PRO A 363 -1.28 9.44 -3.27
C PRO A 363 -0.72 9.98 -4.60
N ARG A 364 0.60 10.20 -4.66
CA ARG A 364 1.28 10.76 -5.84
C ARG A 364 2.10 9.71 -6.58
N GLN A 365 3.09 9.16 -5.90
CA GLN A 365 4.04 8.21 -6.49
C GLN A 365 4.50 7.20 -5.44
N LEU A 366 4.75 5.98 -5.94
CA LEU A 366 5.45 4.95 -5.20
C LEU A 366 6.95 5.25 -5.22
N GLY A 367 7.56 5.15 -4.04
CA GLY A 367 9.00 5.21 -3.83
C GLY A 367 9.48 3.96 -3.08
N GLN A 368 10.77 3.92 -2.80
CA GLN A 368 11.38 2.86 -2.02
C GLN A 368 11.63 3.34 -0.60
N HIS A 369 11.29 2.53 0.39
CA HIS A 369 11.65 2.83 1.77
C HIS A 369 13.17 2.78 1.91
N THR A 370 13.73 3.70 2.69
CA THR A 370 15.18 3.80 2.90
C THR A 370 15.77 2.70 3.78
N GLY A 371 14.96 1.76 4.27
CA GLY A 371 15.37 0.82 5.32
C GLY A 371 14.34 -0.26 5.67
N GLY A 372 13.07 -0.07 5.31
CA GLY A 372 12.04 -1.09 5.48
C GLY A 372 12.27 -2.24 4.51
N PHE A 373 12.39 -3.44 5.04
CA PHE A 373 12.64 -4.66 4.29
C PHE A 373 11.71 -5.76 4.78
N VAL A 374 11.15 -6.54 3.86
CA VAL A 374 10.28 -7.67 4.17
C VAL A 374 11.01 -8.95 3.80
N ILE A 375 10.97 -9.93 4.70
CA ILE A 375 11.52 -11.27 4.51
C ILE A 375 10.44 -12.26 4.91
N THR A 376 10.16 -13.23 4.04
CA THR A 376 9.11 -14.24 4.26
C THR A 376 9.65 -15.65 4.13
N ARG A 377 8.94 -16.61 4.74
CA ARG A 377 9.17 -18.03 4.50
C ARG A 377 8.76 -18.46 3.10
N GLY A 378 7.52 -18.15 2.71
CA GLY A 378 6.97 -18.40 1.36
C GLY A 378 7.28 -17.26 0.39
N LYS A 379 6.73 -17.34 -0.82
CA LYS A 379 6.86 -16.27 -1.82
C LYS A 379 6.13 -15.02 -1.33
N LEU A 380 6.76 -13.86 -1.52
CA LEU A 380 6.14 -12.57 -1.23
C LEU A 380 4.83 -12.37 -1.99
N THR A 381 4.76 -12.87 -3.23
CA THR A 381 3.57 -12.77 -4.09
C THR A 381 2.33 -13.47 -3.52
N ASP A 382 2.51 -14.38 -2.56
CA ASP A 382 1.40 -15.06 -1.90
C ASP A 382 0.77 -14.18 -0.81
N LEU A 383 1.50 -13.16 -0.33
CA LEU A 383 1.05 -12.22 0.71
C LEU A 383 0.73 -10.83 0.16
N CYS A 384 1.55 -10.32 -0.76
CA CYS A 384 1.36 -8.98 -1.31
C CYS A 384 1.85 -8.84 -2.76
N PRO A 385 1.23 -7.93 -3.55
CA PRO A 385 1.73 -7.59 -4.87
C PRO A 385 3.13 -6.97 -4.81
N ILE A 386 4.01 -7.40 -5.69
CA ILE A 386 5.36 -6.84 -5.86
C ILE A 386 5.49 -6.16 -7.22
N PHE A 387 6.35 -5.15 -7.30
CA PHE A 387 6.68 -4.48 -8.56
C PHE A 387 8.18 -4.21 -8.63
N HIS A 388 8.71 -4.15 -9.85
CA HIS A 388 10.09 -3.73 -10.05
C HIS A 388 10.23 -2.25 -9.74
N ALA A 389 11.16 -1.93 -8.83
CA ALA A 389 11.58 -0.57 -8.59
C ALA A 389 12.04 0.08 -9.91
N ARG A 390 11.57 1.31 -10.16
CA ARG A 390 11.95 2.13 -11.32
C ARG A 390 13.20 2.96 -11.06
#